data_AF-S4RZJ6-F1
#
_entry.id   AF-S4RZJ6-F1
#
_cell.length_a   1.000
_cell.length_b   1.000
_cell.length_c   1.000
_cell.angle_alpha   90.00
_cell.angle_beta   90.00
_cell.angle_gamma   90.00
#
_symmetry.space_group_name_H-M   'P 1'
#
loop_
_entity.id
_entity.type
_entity.pdbx_description
1 polymer ?
#
loop_
_entity_poly.entity_id
_entity_poly.type
_entity_poly.pdbx_seq_one_letter_code
_entity_poly.pdbx_strand_id
1 'polypeptide(L)'
;NNNGSSSSKTTMPLGEEVEQDIKREVLTNLLDYLSERIQADRHFAFLRARKVLSRSDTEEISYQSTRRRQAERLIEFLELHPFGLDGLLSSLQHEGTQKHIVDRLNN
;
A
#
# COMPACT_ATOMS: atom_id res chain seq x y z
N ASN A 1 16.31 -24.44 34.18
CA ASN A 1 15.43 -24.80 33.06
C ASN A 1 14.70 -23.55 32.60
N ASN A 2 15.41 -22.61 31.96
CA ASN A 2 14.86 -21.31 31.57
C ASN A 2 15.20 -21.09 30.10
N ASN A 3 14.25 -21.37 29.21
CA ASN A 3 14.28 -20.94 27.82
C ASN A 3 12.83 -20.73 27.37
N GLY A 4 12.51 -19.52 26.91
CA GLY A 4 11.20 -19.20 26.34
C GLY A 4 10.83 -17.73 26.47
N SER A 5 11.71 -16.85 26.01
CA SER A 5 11.50 -15.42 25.91
C SER A 5 10.24 -15.05 25.10
N SER A 6 9.63 -13.96 25.53
CA SER A 6 8.61 -13.15 24.88
C SER A 6 8.57 -13.21 23.35
N SER A 7 7.39 -13.45 22.82
CA SER A 7 6.84 -12.65 21.73
C SER A 7 5.34 -12.59 21.93
N SER A 8 4.91 -11.48 22.54
CA SER A 8 3.53 -11.04 22.57
C SER A 8 3.00 -10.97 21.15
N LYS A 9 2.39 -12.06 20.68
CA LYS A 9 1.38 -12.01 19.62
C LYS A 9 0.27 -11.13 20.17
N THR A 10 0.31 -9.85 19.86
CA THR A 10 -0.86 -8.97 19.99
C THR A 10 -1.94 -9.66 19.17
N THR A 11 -2.89 -10.29 19.85
CA THR A 11 -4.07 -10.90 19.24
C THR A 11 -4.81 -9.79 18.52
N MET A 12 -4.57 -9.66 17.21
CA MET A 12 -5.44 -8.86 16.36
C MET A 12 -6.82 -9.55 16.41
N PRO A 13 -7.91 -8.80 16.63
CA PRO A 13 -9.24 -9.41 16.62
C PRO A 13 -9.45 -10.06 15.25
N LEU A 14 -10.11 -11.23 15.22
CA LEU A 14 -10.30 -12.03 14.00
C LEU A 14 -10.86 -11.24 12.80
N GLY A 15 -11.58 -10.13 13.04
CA GLY A 15 -12.04 -9.22 11.99
C GLY A 15 -10.90 -8.47 11.29
N GLU A 16 -9.93 -7.94 12.04
CA GLU A 16 -8.85 -7.11 11.48
C GLU A 16 -7.87 -7.92 10.63
N GLU A 17 -7.62 -9.20 10.97
CA GLU A 17 -6.78 -10.09 10.14
C GLU A 17 -7.46 -10.42 8.81
N VAL A 18 -8.76 -10.69 8.83
CA VAL A 18 -9.55 -10.94 7.62
C VAL A 18 -9.64 -9.67 6.76
N GLU A 19 -9.85 -8.51 7.37
CA GLU A 19 -9.84 -7.23 6.66
C GLU A 19 -8.49 -6.94 6.00
N GLN A 20 -7.38 -7.25 6.67
CA GLN A 20 -6.05 -7.09 6.09
C GLN A 20 -5.82 -8.02 4.89
N ASP A 21 -6.30 -9.26 4.96
CA ASP A 21 -6.17 -10.21 3.87
C ASP A 21 -6.98 -9.79 2.65
N ILE A 22 -8.23 -9.34 2.85
CA ILE A 22 -9.06 -8.78 1.79
C ILE A 22 -8.40 -7.55 1.17
N LYS A 23 -7.85 -6.63 1.97
CA LYS A 23 -7.17 -5.43 1.46
C LYS A 23 -5.96 -5.78 0.61
N ARG A 24 -5.18 -6.79 0.99
CA ARG A 24 -4.06 -7.31 0.19
C ARG A 24 -4.55 -7.94 -1.10
N GLU A 25 -5.55 -8.81 -1.03
CA GLU A 25 -6.14 -9.45 -2.21
C GLU A 25 -6.71 -8.42 -3.21
N VAL A 26 -7.33 -7.34 -2.74
CA VAL A 26 -7.80 -6.24 -3.58
C VAL A 26 -6.62 -5.53 -4.27
N LEU A 27 -5.54 -5.25 -3.55
CA LEU A 27 -4.33 -4.66 -4.13
C LEU A 27 -3.72 -5.56 -5.19
N THR A 28 -3.59 -6.87 -4.92
CA THR A 28 -3.06 -7.85 -5.89
C THR A 28 -3.97 -7.95 -7.12
N ASN A 29 -5.28 -8.06 -6.95
CA ASN A 29 -6.24 -8.20 -8.05
C ASN A 29 -6.33 -6.93 -8.91
N LEU A 30 -6.22 -5.76 -8.29
CA LEU A 30 -6.24 -4.49 -8.99
C LEU A 30 -4.83 -4.03 -9.42
N LEU A 31 -3.77 -4.73 -9.02
CA LEU A 31 -2.36 -4.39 -9.29
C LEU A 31 -2.14 -4.02 -10.75
N ASP A 32 -2.62 -4.85 -11.68
CA ASP A 32 -2.44 -4.66 -13.11
C ASP A 32 -3.05 -3.31 -13.56
N TYR A 33 -4.29 -3.05 -13.16
CA TYR A 33 -4.98 -1.80 -13.49
C TYR A 33 -4.40 -0.57 -12.78
N LEU A 34 -4.09 -0.70 -11.49
CA LEU A 34 -3.50 0.35 -10.69
C LEU A 34 -2.11 0.70 -11.24
N SER A 35 -1.32 -0.30 -11.66
CA SER A 35 0.01 -0.08 -12.22
C SER A 35 0.01 0.74 -13.52
N GLU A 36 -1.06 0.62 -14.31
CA GLU A 36 -1.20 1.38 -15.55
C GLU A 36 -1.74 2.81 -15.32
N ARG A 37 -2.50 3.03 -14.25
CA ARG A 37 -3.24 4.29 -14.02
C ARG A 37 -2.62 5.16 -12.93
N ILE A 38 -1.91 4.59 -11.96
CA ILE A 38 -1.30 5.30 -10.84
C ILE A 38 0.02 5.95 -11.27
N GLN A 39 0.22 7.19 -10.84
CA GLN A 39 1.52 7.88 -10.95
C GLN A 39 2.21 7.83 -9.59
N ALA A 40 3.13 6.88 -9.41
CA ALA A 40 3.79 6.65 -8.12
C ALA A 40 4.44 7.92 -7.55
N ASP A 41 5.11 8.69 -8.40
CA ASP A 41 5.80 9.94 -8.05
C ASP A 41 4.90 10.97 -7.33
N ARG A 42 3.64 11.09 -7.77
CA ARG A 42 2.67 12.01 -7.14
C ARG A 42 2.29 11.60 -5.72
N HIS A 43 2.33 10.30 -5.44
CA HIS A 43 1.90 9.75 -4.15
C HIS A 43 3.03 9.68 -3.12
N PHE A 44 4.30 9.79 -3.54
CA PHE A 44 5.45 9.69 -2.63
C PHE A 44 5.40 10.70 -1.49
N ALA A 45 5.08 11.97 -1.77
CA ALA A 45 5.00 13.00 -0.74
C ALA A 45 3.96 12.66 0.33
N PHE A 46 2.78 12.19 -0.09
CA PHE A 46 1.68 11.86 0.82
C PHE A 46 1.95 10.58 1.62
N LEU A 47 2.39 9.51 0.94
CA LEU A 47 2.66 8.22 1.58
C LEU A 47 3.84 8.31 2.56
N ARG A 48 4.85 9.12 2.24
CA ARG A 48 5.96 9.40 3.15
C ARG A 48 5.53 10.22 4.36
N ALA A 49 4.62 11.19 4.19
CA ALA A 49 4.05 11.94 5.31
C ALA A 49 3.26 11.04 6.27
N ARG A 50 2.58 10.01 5.75
CA ARG A 50 1.88 8.99 6.56
C ARG A 50 2.78 7.87 7.10
N LYS A 51 4.09 7.93 6.86
CA LYS A 51 5.06 6.87 7.23
C LYS A 51 4.71 5.50 6.65
N VAL A 52 4.03 5.48 5.50
CA VAL A 52 3.75 4.26 4.73
C VAL A 52 4.95 3.89 3.87
N LEU A 53 5.67 4.90 3.37
CA LEU A 53 6.93 4.71 2.65
C LEU A 53 8.06 5.46 3.34
N SER A 54 9.23 4.85 3.36
CA SER A 54 10.48 5.50 3.73
C SER A 54 11.09 6.20 2.53
N ARG A 55 12.08 7.05 2.80
CA ARG A 55 12.85 7.72 1.74
C ARG A 55 13.50 6.68 0.80
N SER A 56 14.12 5.65 1.35
CA SER A 56 14.74 4.58 0.57
C SER A 56 13.74 3.87 -0.33
N ASP A 57 12.52 3.59 0.18
CA ASP A 57 11.46 2.95 -0.60
C ASP A 57 11.04 3.82 -1.78
N THR A 58 10.87 5.13 -1.56
CA THR A 58 10.56 6.05 -2.67
C THR A 58 11.69 6.15 -3.69
N GLU A 59 12.95 6.07 -3.26
CA GLU A 59 14.10 6.04 -4.16
C GLU A 59 14.16 4.74 -4.97
N GLU A 60 13.92 3.58 -4.34
CA GLU A 60 13.81 2.26 -4.98
C GLU A 60 12.68 2.20 -6.02
N ILE A 61 11.52 2.78 -5.67
CA ILE A 61 10.40 2.88 -6.59
C ILE A 61 10.79 3.80 -7.74
N SER A 62 11.31 5.00 -7.48
CA SER A 62 11.70 5.95 -8.52
C SER A 62 12.78 5.40 -9.46
N TYR A 63 13.65 4.52 -8.97
CA TYR A 63 14.73 3.89 -9.75
C TYR A 63 14.21 2.91 -10.82
N GLN A 64 12.95 2.49 -10.75
CA GLN A 64 12.39 1.59 -11.75
C GLN A 64 12.32 2.23 -13.15
N SER A 65 12.52 1.40 -14.17
CA SER A 65 12.72 1.84 -15.57
C SER A 65 11.44 2.36 -16.24
N THR A 66 10.26 1.91 -15.79
CA THR A 66 8.97 2.30 -16.38
C THR A 66 8.00 2.72 -15.30
N ARG A 67 7.09 3.66 -15.61
CA ARG A 67 6.04 4.09 -14.67
C ARG A 67 5.18 2.94 -14.16
N ARG A 68 4.93 1.96 -15.02
CA ARG A 68 4.23 0.73 -14.65
C ARG A 68 4.99 -0.03 -13.56
N ARG A 69 6.29 -0.29 -13.75
CA ARG A 69 7.15 -0.91 -12.73
C ARG A 69 7.24 -0.10 -11.45
N GLN A 70 7.28 1.23 -11.54
CA GLN A 70 7.22 2.11 -10.38
C GLN A 70 5.91 1.89 -9.60
N ALA A 71 4.78 1.84 -10.29
CA ALA A 71 3.49 1.64 -9.66
C ALA A 71 3.29 0.21 -9.12
N GLU A 72 3.79 -0.82 -9.82
CA GLU A 72 3.85 -2.21 -9.31
C GLU A 72 4.63 -2.25 -8.00
N ARG A 73 5.85 -1.70 -8.00
CA ARG A 73 6.69 -1.65 -6.79
C ARG A 73 6.04 -0.90 -5.66
N LEU A 74 5.42 0.23 -5.95
CA LEU A 74 4.67 0.99 -4.96
C LEU A 74 3.61 0.11 -4.29
N ILE A 75 2.84 -0.64 -5.06
CA ILE A 75 1.77 -1.50 -4.53
C ILE A 75 2.35 -2.65 -3.72
N GLU A 76 3.44 -3.28 -4.15
CA GLU A 76 4.13 -4.31 -3.36
C GLU A 76 4.46 -3.79 -1.95
N PHE A 77 4.95 -2.55 -1.82
CA PHE A 77 5.18 -1.94 -0.51
C PHE A 77 3.88 -1.71 0.28
N LEU A 78 2.80 -1.30 -0.39
CA LEU A 78 1.51 -1.09 0.26
C LEU A 78 0.89 -2.40 0.75
N GLU A 79 1.09 -3.52 0.05
CA GLU A 79 0.61 -4.85 0.47
C GLU A 79 1.32 -5.36 1.73
N LEU A 80 2.57 -4.95 1.95
CA LEU A 80 3.32 -5.27 3.16
C LEU A 80 2.85 -4.49 4.39
N HIS A 81 2.11 -3.39 4.20
CA HIS A 81 1.63 -2.54 5.27
C HIS A 81 0.12 -2.74 5.52
N PRO A 82 -0.31 -3.01 6.76
CA PRO A 82 -1.74 -3.21 7.07
C PRO A 82 -2.62 -1.99 6.77
N PHE A 83 -2.01 -0.80 6.68
CA PHE A 83 -2.66 0.47 6.33
C PHE A 83 -2.22 1.01 4.96
N GLY A 84 -1.55 0.20 4.13
CA GLY A 84 -1.07 0.64 2.82
C GLY A 84 -2.22 1.04 1.89
N LEU A 85 -3.27 0.20 1.80
CA LEU A 85 -4.46 0.52 1.01
C LEU A 85 -5.15 1.80 1.47
N ASP A 86 -5.31 1.99 2.79
CA ASP A 86 -5.93 3.19 3.35
C ASP A 86 -5.09 4.45 3.08
N GLY A 87 -3.77 4.33 3.18
CA GLY A 87 -2.82 5.37 2.81
C GLY A 87 -2.93 5.77 1.35
N LEU A 88 -3.06 4.79 0.46
CA LEU A 88 -3.27 5.01 -0.98
C LEU A 88 -4.65 5.62 -1.28
N LEU A 89 -5.72 5.10 -0.67
CA LEU A 89 -7.06 5.68 -0.82
C LEU A 89 -7.10 7.13 -0.35
N SER A 90 -6.47 7.41 0.79
CA SER A 90 -6.33 8.77 1.32
C SER A 90 -5.54 9.67 0.35
N SER A 91 -4.47 9.16 -0.27
CA SER A 91 -3.67 9.93 -1.22
C SER A 91 -4.46 10.20 -2.51
N LEU A 92 -5.16 9.19 -3.04
CA LEU A 92 -6.01 9.31 -4.22
C LEU A 92 -7.17 10.29 -4.00
N GLN A 93 -7.79 10.27 -2.82
CA GLN A 93 -8.82 11.25 -2.44
C GLN A 93 -8.25 12.67 -2.33
N HIS A 94 -7.03 12.81 -1.78
CA HIS A 94 -6.37 14.10 -1.61
C HIS A 94 -5.92 14.73 -2.94
N GLU A 95 -5.29 13.94 -3.83
CA GLU A 95 -4.89 14.39 -5.16
C GLU A 95 -6.10 14.74 -6.03
N GLY A 96 -7.24 14.08 -5.84
CA GLY A 96 -8.53 14.40 -6.49
C GLY A 96 -8.58 14.12 -7.99
N THR A 97 -7.45 13.81 -8.62
CA THR A 97 -7.24 13.49 -10.05
C THR A 97 -7.62 12.05 -10.40
N GLN A 98 -7.61 11.15 -9.43
CA GLN A 98 -7.73 9.70 -9.63
C GLN A 98 -8.96 9.09 -8.93
N LYS A 99 -10.05 9.86 -8.81
CA LYS A 99 -11.32 9.42 -8.15
C LYS A 99 -11.92 8.14 -8.75
N HIS A 100 -11.73 7.92 -10.05
CA HIS A 100 -12.18 6.70 -10.73
C HIS A 100 -11.49 5.44 -10.20
N ILE A 101 -10.26 5.57 -9.69
CA ILE A 101 -9.52 4.45 -9.09
C ILE A 101 -10.12 4.09 -7.73
N VAL A 102 -10.46 5.10 -6.92
CA VAL A 102 -11.12 4.92 -5.62
C VAL A 102 -12.48 4.26 -5.78
N ASP A 103 -13.27 4.69 -6.77
CA ASP A 103 -14.56 4.09 -7.10
C ASP A 103 -14.41 2.60 -7.42
N ARG A 104 -13.42 2.25 -8.25
CA ARG A 104 -13.07 0.86 -8.61
C ARG A 104 -12.54 0.01 -7.46
N LEU A 105 -11.96 0.64 -6.45
CA LEU A 105 -11.48 -0.01 -5.22
C LEU A 105 -12.63 -0.26 -4.23
N ASN A 106 -13.71 0.50 -4.35
CA ASN A 106 -14.83 0.49 -3.42
C ASN A 106 -16.07 -0.27 -3.97
N ASN A 107 -16.02 -0.71 -5.24
CA ASN A 107 -17.12 -1.34 -5.97
C ASN A 107 -16.69 -2.67 -6.61
#